data_AF-A0A8T3LM52-F1
#
_entry.id   AF-A0A8T3LM52-F1
#
_cell.length_a   1.000
_cell.length_b   1.000
_cell.length_c   1.000
_cell.angle_alpha   90.00
_cell.angle_beta   90.00
_cell.angle_gamma   90.00
#
_symmetry.space_group_name_H-M   'P 1'
#
loop_
_entity.id
_entity.type
_entity.pdbx_description
1 polymer ?
#
loop_
_entity_poly.entity_id
_entity_poly.type
_entity_poly.pdbx_seq_one_letter_code
_entity_poly.pdbx_strand_id
1 'polypeptide(L)' 'GQFPPLGADIRQDDSGISVGMVGEEGHAWLSGVAENQKFTVVWGDSQHCSLHLPEHMEDTANRLILPCH' A
#
# COMPACT_ATOMS: atom_id res chain seq x y z
N GLY A 1 15.76 -1.98 -7.19
CA GLY A 1 14.38 -2.48 -7.07
C GLY A 1 14.29 -3.19 -5.74
N GLN A 2 13.67 -2.56 -4.77
CA GLN A 2 13.50 -3.08 -3.42
C GLN A 2 12.04 -2.81 -3.05
N PHE A 3 11.35 -3.81 -2.53
CA PHE A 3 9.96 -3.72 -2.09
C PHE A 3 9.92 -3.81 -0.55
N PRO A 4 8.86 -3.30 0.10
CA PRO A 4 8.70 -3.46 1.53
C PRO A 4 8.69 -4.94 1.92
N PRO A 5 9.18 -5.30 3.12
CA PRO A 5 9.28 -6.70 3.52
C PRO A 5 7.90 -7.35 3.75
N LEU A 6 7.88 -8.68 3.71
CA LEU A 6 6.73 -9.48 4.15
C LEU A 6 6.29 -9.04 5.56
N GLY A 7 5.00 -8.81 5.73
CA GLY A 7 4.42 -8.39 6.99
C GLY A 7 4.36 -6.88 7.21
N ALA A 8 4.88 -6.06 6.28
CA ALA A 8 4.76 -4.61 6.37
C ALA A 8 3.29 -4.18 6.33
N ASP A 9 2.90 -3.33 7.28
CA ASP A 9 1.52 -2.91 7.49
C ASP A 9 1.20 -1.69 6.62
N ILE A 10 0.06 -1.70 5.92
CA ILE A 10 -0.35 -0.64 5.00
C ILE A 10 -1.50 0.11 5.63
N ARG A 11 -1.27 1.39 5.96
CA ARG A 11 -2.21 2.23 6.69
C ARG A 11 -2.68 3.40 5.85
N GLN A 12 -3.94 3.79 6.01
CA GLN A 12 -4.43 5.06 5.49
C GLN A 12 -3.67 6.22 6.16
N ASP A 13 -3.25 7.18 5.34
CA ASP A 13 -2.43 8.31 5.81
C ASP A 13 -3.21 9.24 6.76
N ASP A 14 -4.51 9.44 6.50
CA ASP A 14 -5.42 10.24 7.32
C ASP A 14 -5.76 9.55 8.66
N SER A 15 -6.34 8.36 8.57
CA SER A 15 -6.99 7.72 9.72
C SER A 15 -6.05 6.81 10.53
N GLY A 16 -4.91 6.42 9.95
CA GLY A 16 -4.01 5.41 10.50
C GLY A 16 -4.57 3.99 10.48
N ILE A 17 -5.75 3.77 9.87
CA ILE A 17 -6.40 2.46 9.81
C ILE A 17 -5.61 1.55 8.87
N SER A 18 -5.30 0.34 9.34
CA SER A 18 -4.70 -0.72 8.51
C SER A 18 -5.73 -1.22 7.48
N VAL A 19 -5.32 -1.24 6.21
CA VAL A 19 -6.17 -1.65 5.07
C VAL A 19 -5.64 -2.90 4.36
N GLY A 20 -4.47 -3.38 4.77
CA GLY A 20 -3.79 -4.51 4.17
C GLY A 20 -2.36 -4.67 4.67
N MET A 21 -1.68 -5.65 4.10
CA MET A 21 -0.31 -6.01 4.46
C MET A 21 0.45 -6.45 3.21
N VAL A 22 1.76 -6.24 3.24
CA VAL A 22 2.66 -6.74 2.20
C VAL A 22 2.90 -8.23 2.40
N GLY A 23 2.53 -9.01 1.40
CA GLY A 23 2.77 -10.44 1.24
C GLY A 23 4.14 -10.75 0.62
N GLU A 24 4.24 -11.95 0.06
CA GLU A 24 5.47 -12.42 -0.58
C GLU A 24 5.83 -11.55 -1.80
N GLU A 25 7.13 -11.43 -2.08
CA GLU A 25 7.67 -10.67 -3.22
C GLU A 25 7.16 -9.22 -3.37
N GLY A 26 6.69 -8.61 -2.28
CA GLY A 26 6.18 -7.23 -2.28
C GLY A 26 4.76 -7.08 -2.79
N HIS A 27 4.04 -8.19 -3.01
CA HIS A 27 2.63 -8.16 -3.37
C HIS A 27 1.78 -7.72 -2.19
N ALA A 28 0.71 -6.95 -2.43
CA ALA A 28 -0.20 -6.55 -1.38
C ALA A 28 -1.65 -6.60 -1.89
N TRP A 29 -2.57 -6.93 -0.98
CA TRP A 29 -4.01 -6.86 -1.21
C TRP A 29 -4.57 -5.78 -0.29
N LEU A 30 -5.22 -4.79 -0.89
CA LEU A 30 -5.84 -3.68 -0.19
C LEU A 30 -7.35 -3.83 -0.27
N SER A 31 -8.04 -3.60 0.84
CA SER A 31 -9.50 -3.68 0.92
C SER A 31 -10.10 -2.39 1.46
N GLY A 32 -11.29 -2.02 1.00
CA GLY A 32 -11.97 -0.80 1.44
C GLY A 32 -11.24 0.50 1.05
N VAL A 33 -10.51 0.48 -0.07
CA VAL A 33 -9.80 1.66 -0.59
C VAL A 33 -10.61 2.36 -1.68
N ALA A 34 -10.34 3.64 -1.86
CA ALA A 34 -10.92 4.50 -2.90
C ALA A 34 -9.82 5.11 -3.77
N GLU A 35 -10.22 5.62 -4.93
CA GLU A 35 -9.31 6.28 -5.88
C GLU A 35 -8.60 7.48 -5.23
N ASN A 36 -7.40 7.81 -5.74
CA ASN A 36 -6.61 8.95 -5.30
C ASN A 36 -6.23 8.97 -3.78
N GLN A 37 -6.39 7.85 -3.06
CA GLN A 37 -6.03 7.74 -1.66
C GLN A 37 -4.53 7.53 -1.44
N LYS A 38 -4.04 8.04 -0.31
CA LYS A 38 -2.66 7.89 0.14
C LYS A 38 -2.57 6.93 1.32
N PHE A 39 -1.49 6.16 1.31
CA PHE A 39 -1.18 5.18 2.33
C PHE A 39 0.27 5.29 2.75
N THR A 40 0.52 4.90 3.99
CA THR A 40 1.86 4.75 4.53
C THR A 40 2.08 3.28 4.85
N VAL A 41 3.13 2.70 4.26
CA VAL A 41 3.59 1.35 4.55
C VAL A 41 4.62 1.43 5.66
N VAL A 42 4.45 0.69 6.75
CA VAL A 42 5.35 0.72 7.91
C VAL A 42 5.87 -0.66 8.25
N TRP A 43 7.15 -0.75 8.62
CA TRP A 43 7.77 -2.00 9.08
C TRP A 43 8.97 -1.75 9.99
N GLY A 44 9.35 -2.79 10.74
CA GLY A 44 10.40 -2.70 11.75
C GLY A 44 10.11 -1.62 12.79
N ASP A 45 11.17 -0.98 13.29
CA ASP A 45 11.03 0.03 14.36
C ASP A 45 10.61 1.41 13.85
N SER A 46 10.91 1.77 12.59
CA SER A 46 10.65 3.12 12.06
C SER A 46 10.66 3.23 10.53
N GLN A 47 10.84 2.12 9.81
CA GLN A 47 10.97 2.17 8.37
C GLN A 47 9.58 2.34 7.74
N HIS A 48 9.50 3.19 6.73
CA HIS A 48 8.25 3.44 6.05
C HIS A 48 8.47 3.89 4.61
N CYS A 49 7.41 3.80 3.82
CA CYS A 49 7.29 4.49 2.54
C CYS A 49 5.86 4.91 2.28
N SER A 50 5.68 5.80 1.32
CA SER A 50 4.36 6.27 0.89
C SER A 50 3.90 5.57 -0.39
N LEU A 51 2.60 5.24 -0.44
CA LEU A 51 1.90 4.75 -1.63
C LEU A 51 0.78 5.72 -1.98
N HIS A 52 0.54 5.89 -3.29
CA HIS A 52 -0.56 6.71 -3.78
C HIS A 52 -1.34 5.93 -4.84
N LEU A 53 -2.64 5.75 -4.61
CA LEU A 53 -3.52 5.19 -5.62
C LEU A 53 -3.76 6.19 -6.75
N PRO A 54 -3.87 5.72 -8.00
CA PRO A 54 -4.13 6.58 -9.15
C PRO A 54 -5.48 7.28 -9.01
N GLU A 55 -5.63 8.39 -9.74
CA GLU A 55 -6.85 9.21 -9.75
C GLU A 55 -8.06 8.46 -10.33
N HIS A 56 -7.82 7.50 -11.23
CA HIS A 56 -8.84 6.64 -11.83
C HIS A 56 -8.40 5.19 -11.72
N MET A 57 -9.25 4.35 -11.14
CA MET A 57 -9.03 2.91 -11.02
C MET A 57 -9.89 2.17 -12.06
N GLU A 58 -9.49 2.25 -13.33
CA GLU A 58 -10.16 1.49 -14.39
C GLU A 58 -10.05 -0.02 -14.13
N ASP A 59 -11.19 -0.71 -13.99
CA ASP A 59 -11.33 -2.13 -13.62
C ASP A 59 -10.43 -2.56 -12.44
N THR A 60 -10.89 -2.28 -11.22
CA THR A 60 -10.25 -2.58 -9.91
C THR A 60 -9.97 -4.07 -9.64
N ALA A 61 -10.19 -4.94 -10.63
CA ALA A 61 -9.77 -6.35 -10.63
C ALA A 61 -8.32 -6.57 -11.10
N ASN A 62 -7.64 -5.53 -11.64
CA ASN A 62 -6.29 -5.67 -12.17
C ASN A 62 -5.18 -5.40 -11.14
N ARG A 63 -4.14 -6.24 -11.22
CA ARG A 63 -2.88 -6.06 -10.49
C ARG A 63 -2.22 -4.74 -10.90
N LEU A 64 -2.07 -3.82 -9.95
CA LEU A 64 -1.41 -2.54 -10.14
C LEU A 64 -0.02 -2.56 -9.49
N ILE A 65 0.97 -1.91 -10.13
CA ILE A 65 2.28 -1.64 -9.52
C ILE A 65 2.22 -0.23 -8.94
N LEU A 66 2.40 -0.12 -7.62
CA LEU A 66 2.46 1.14 -6.91
C LEU A 66 3.91 1.46 -6.53
N PRO A 67 4.43 2.64 -6.89
CA PRO A 67 5.75 3.06 -6.42
C PRO A 67 5.70 3.35 -4.92
N CYS A 68 6.75 2.93 -4.23
CA CYS A 68 6.99 3.14 -2.80
C CYS A 68 8.15 4.14 -2.69
N HIS A 69 7.84 5.33 -2.18
CA HIS A 69 8.78 6.46 -2.06
C HIS A 69 9.20 6.67 -0.61
#